data_AF-A0A8S2UWD5-F1
#
_entry.id   AF-A0A8S2UWD5-F1
#
_cell.length_a   1.000
_cell.length_b   1.000
_cell.length_c   1.000
_cell.angle_alpha   90.00
_cell.angle_beta   90.00
_cell.angle_gamma   90.00
#
_symmetry.space_group_name_H-M   'P 1'
#
loop_
_entity.id
_entity.type
_entity.pdbx_description
1 polymer ?
#
loop_
_entity_poly.entity_id
_entity_poly.type
_entity_poly.pdbx_seq_one_letter_code
_entity_poly.pdbx_strand_id
1 'polypeptide(L)'
;FAAVGLGSVISVIANSPEQAQAIQIPILLPLMVFGGFFLNNNSGQVWLNWIKYISWFYYGNEALIINQWADVNYLPCDMQSPNLPCFHNGDEVLQLVYFDKSHFGRDIGLIVVIWFVLRVLSYIILLYKAKFHK
;
A
#
# COMPACT_ATOMS: atom_id res chain seq x y z
N PHE A 1 9.05 -3.59 -5.43
CA PHE A 1 10.29 -3.59 -4.61
C PHE A 1 10.02 -3.68 -3.11
N ALA A 2 9.15 -2.85 -2.52
CA ALA A 2 8.86 -2.88 -1.07
C ALA A 2 8.41 -4.26 -0.54
N ALA A 3 7.51 -4.96 -1.25
CA ALA A 3 7.07 -6.32 -0.88
C ALA A 3 8.23 -7.34 -0.76
N VAL A 4 9.20 -7.30 -1.68
CA VAL A 4 10.41 -8.14 -1.62
C VAL A 4 11.27 -7.73 -0.42
N GLY A 5 11.30 -6.43 -0.07
CA GLY A 5 11.95 -5.93 1.14
C GLY A 5 11.36 -6.57 2.40
N LEU A 6 10.04 -6.60 2.54
CA LEU A 6 9.38 -7.26 3.68
C LEU A 6 9.68 -8.76 3.68
N GLY A 7 9.57 -9.43 2.52
CA GLY A 7 9.92 -10.86 2.41
C GLY A 7 11.35 -11.15 2.87
N SER A 8 12.30 -10.25 2.57
CA SER A 8 13.70 -10.36 3.01
C SER A 8 13.86 -10.17 4.53
N VAL A 9 13.04 -9.33 5.16
CA VAL A 9 13.02 -9.17 6.63
C VAL A 9 12.46 -10.43 7.28
N ILE A 10 11.34 -10.94 6.76
CA ILE A 10 10.71 -12.15 7.30
C ILE A 10 11.64 -13.36 7.14
N SER A 11 12.32 -13.50 6.01
CA SER A 11 13.22 -14.65 5.76
C SER A 11 14.40 -14.71 6.73
N VAL A 12 14.91 -13.57 7.18
CA VAL A 12 16.03 -13.56 8.15
C VAL A 12 15.55 -13.76 9.59
N ILE A 13 14.29 -13.43 9.89
CA ILE A 13 13.69 -13.64 11.22
C ILE A 13 13.25 -15.09 11.39
N ALA A 14 12.56 -15.65 10.41
CA ALA A 14 12.01 -16.99 10.48
C ALA A 14 13.10 -18.07 10.49
N ASN A 15 12.85 -19.16 11.21
CA ASN A 15 13.73 -20.33 11.28
C ASN A 15 13.25 -21.48 10.37
N SER A 16 12.04 -21.38 9.81
CA SER A 16 11.52 -22.30 8.80
C SER A 16 10.59 -21.57 7.82
N PRO A 17 10.34 -22.15 6.62
CA PRO A 17 9.38 -21.60 5.66
C PRO A 17 7.95 -21.50 6.22
N GLU A 18 7.53 -22.45 7.04
CA GLU A 18 6.20 -22.47 7.66
C GLU A 18 6.03 -21.30 8.64
N GLN A 19 7.08 -21.03 9.44
CA GLN A 19 7.09 -19.87 10.34
C GLN A 19 7.04 -18.55 9.55
N ALA A 20 7.77 -18.46 8.43
CA ALA A 20 7.74 -17.27 7.57
C ALA A 20 6.33 -16.99 7.04
N GLN A 21 5.62 -18.02 6.57
CA GLN A 21 4.25 -17.89 6.09
C GLN A 21 3.28 -17.47 7.20
N ALA A 22 3.42 -18.05 8.40
CA ALA A 22 2.60 -17.70 9.55
C ALA A 22 2.77 -16.24 9.98
N ILE A 23 3.97 -15.66 9.84
CA ILE A 23 4.27 -14.25 10.14
C ILE A 23 3.76 -13.32 9.02
N GLN A 24 3.89 -13.74 7.76
CA GLN A 24 3.59 -12.89 6.61
C GLN A 24 2.12 -12.48 6.53
N ILE A 25 1.20 -13.43 6.71
CA ILE A 25 -0.24 -13.22 6.54
C ILE A 25 -0.78 -12.10 7.47
N PRO A 26 -0.56 -12.15 8.79
CA PRO A 26 -1.07 -11.12 9.70
C PRO A 26 -0.43 -9.74 9.50
N ILE A 27 0.73 -9.66 8.81
CA ILE A 27 1.35 -8.38 8.45
C ILE A 27 0.74 -7.84 7.15
N LEU A 28 0.59 -8.68 6.12
CA LEU A 28 0.10 -8.25 4.82
C LEU A 28 -1.36 -7.80 4.86
N LEU A 29 -2.22 -8.49 5.59
CA LEU A 29 -3.66 -8.22 5.59
C LEU A 29 -3.98 -6.79 6.08
N PRO A 30 -3.50 -6.31 7.25
CA PRO A 30 -3.72 -4.93 7.66
C PRO A 30 -3.15 -3.92 6.65
N LEU A 31 -1.95 -4.17 6.11
CA LEU A 31 -1.34 -3.25 5.15
C LEU A 31 -2.18 -3.13 3.86
N MET A 32 -2.81 -4.21 3.40
CA MET A 32 -3.75 -4.19 2.27
C MET A 32 -5.07 -3.50 2.62
N VAL A 33 -5.67 -3.81 3.78
CA VAL A 33 -6.96 -3.25 4.21
C VAL A 33 -6.87 -1.73 4.36
N PHE A 34 -5.83 -1.23 5.03
CA PHE A 34 -5.58 0.19 5.20
C PHE A 34 -4.88 0.83 3.98
N GLY A 35 -4.61 0.04 2.93
CA GLY A 35 -4.01 0.49 1.68
C GLY A 35 -4.97 1.21 0.73
N GLY A 36 -6.22 1.48 1.14
CA GLY A 36 -7.22 2.13 0.29
C GLY A 36 -7.90 1.20 -0.73
N PHE A 37 -7.63 -0.11 -0.68
CA PHE A 37 -8.27 -1.10 -1.57
C PHE A 37 -9.69 -1.46 -1.15
N PHE A 38 -9.93 -1.59 0.17
CA PHE A 38 -11.21 -2.06 0.73
C PHE A 38 -11.94 -0.98 1.53
N LEU A 39 -11.19 -0.04 2.11
CA LEU A 39 -11.72 1.06 2.90
C LEU A 39 -11.34 2.37 2.24
N ASN A 40 -12.27 3.31 2.28
CA ASN A 40 -11.99 4.67 1.86
C ASN A 40 -10.95 5.28 2.83
N ASN A 41 -10.06 6.11 2.31
CA ASN A 41 -8.99 6.75 3.06
C ASN A 41 -9.49 7.62 4.23
N ASN A 42 -10.77 8.02 4.19
CA ASN A 42 -11.45 8.80 5.23
C ASN A 42 -12.40 7.98 6.13
N SER A 43 -12.60 6.68 5.89
CA SER A 43 -13.60 5.87 6.63
C SER A 43 -13.01 5.02 7.77
N GLY A 44 -11.71 5.14 8.03
CA GLY A 44 -11.00 4.33 9.03
C GLY A 44 -11.15 4.85 10.47
N GLN A 45 -10.92 3.98 11.45
CA GLN A 45 -10.83 4.38 12.85
C GLN A 45 -9.55 5.21 13.06
N VAL A 46 -9.68 6.40 13.68
CA VAL A 46 -8.59 7.37 13.84
C VAL A 46 -7.32 6.75 14.46
N TRP A 47 -7.48 5.84 15.41
CA TRP A 47 -6.37 5.20 16.12
C TRP A 47 -5.59 4.17 15.26
N LEU A 48 -6.18 3.63 14.19
CA LEU A 48 -5.52 2.73 13.22
C LEU A 48 -4.99 3.45 11.98
N ASN A 49 -5.28 4.74 11.84
CA ASN A 49 -4.96 5.51 10.64
C ASN A 49 -3.46 5.56 10.33
N TRP A 50 -2.59 5.36 11.33
CA TRP A 50 -1.14 5.34 11.12
C TRP A 50 -0.65 4.16 10.26
N ILE A 51 -1.38 3.04 10.23
CA ILE A 51 -0.99 1.84 9.47
C ILE A 51 -0.87 2.14 7.97
N LYS A 52 -1.71 3.05 7.45
CA LYS A 52 -1.65 3.42 6.04
C LYS A 52 -0.31 4.07 5.67
N TYR A 53 0.28 4.85 6.57
CA TYR A 53 1.53 5.56 6.31
C TYR A 53 2.78 4.66 6.32
N ILE A 54 2.66 3.43 6.82
CA ILE A 54 3.73 2.42 6.70
C ILE A 54 3.44 1.41 5.57
N SER A 55 2.27 1.50 4.93
CA SER A 55 1.83 0.56 3.92
C SER A 55 2.26 1.01 2.53
N TRP A 56 3.12 0.23 1.89
CA TRP A 56 3.41 0.45 0.47
C TRP A 56 2.18 0.17 -0.42
N PHE A 57 1.16 -0.55 0.08
CA PHE A 57 -0.11 -0.71 -0.64
C PHE A 57 -0.87 0.62 -0.71
N TYR A 58 -0.84 1.41 0.37
CA TYR A 58 -1.49 2.72 0.39
C TYR A 58 -0.93 3.63 -0.70
N TYR A 59 0.38 3.87 -0.68
CA TYR A 59 1.07 4.71 -1.65
C TYR A 59 0.98 4.14 -3.08
N GLY A 60 1.06 2.81 -3.22
CA GLY A 60 0.94 2.15 -4.52
C GLY A 60 -0.46 2.30 -5.12
N ASN A 61 -1.50 2.17 -4.29
CA ASN A 61 -2.88 2.32 -4.73
C ASN A 61 -3.19 3.78 -5.10
N GLU A 62 -2.79 4.75 -4.28
CA GLU A 62 -2.94 6.18 -4.59
C GLU A 62 -2.28 6.52 -5.94
N ALA A 63 -1.03 6.08 -6.15
CA ALA A 63 -0.33 6.29 -7.42
C ALA A 63 -1.01 5.60 -8.62
N LEU A 64 -1.50 4.37 -8.46
CA LEU A 64 -2.18 3.64 -9.53
C LEU A 64 -3.51 4.29 -9.92
N ILE A 65 -4.31 4.69 -8.93
CA ILE A 65 -5.61 5.34 -9.20
C ILE A 65 -5.38 6.71 -9.84
N ILE A 66 -4.41 7.51 -9.37
CA ILE A 66 -4.04 8.76 -10.02
C ILE A 66 -3.61 8.49 -11.48
N ASN A 67 -2.72 7.54 -11.72
CA ASN A 67 -2.27 7.21 -13.08
C ASN A 67 -3.43 6.77 -14.00
N GLN A 68 -4.43 6.09 -13.45
CA GLN A 68 -5.56 5.59 -14.24
C GLN A 68 -6.58 6.69 -14.58
N TRP A 69 -6.81 7.64 -13.66
CA TRP A 69 -7.95 8.56 -13.73
C TRP A 69 -7.58 10.03 -13.93
N ALA A 70 -6.31 10.42 -13.72
CA ALA A 70 -5.91 11.83 -13.73
C ALA A 70 -6.23 12.56 -15.05
N ASP A 71 -6.16 11.85 -16.18
CA ASP A 71 -6.33 12.45 -17.52
C ASP A 71 -7.65 12.01 -18.19
N VAL A 72 -8.56 11.37 -17.44
CA VAL A 72 -9.86 10.93 -17.95
C VAL A 72 -10.87 12.08 -17.84
N ASN A 73 -11.08 12.79 -18.94
CA ASN A 73 -11.97 13.96 -18.98
C ASN A 73 -13.45 13.62 -19.23
N TYR A 74 -13.76 12.41 -19.69
CA TYR A 74 -15.12 12.00 -20.02
C TYR A 74 -15.35 10.53 -19.70
N LEU A 75 -16.44 10.27 -18.98
CA LEU A 75 -16.98 8.95 -18.72
C LEU A 75 -18.46 8.93 -19.14
N PRO A 76 -18.86 7.99 -20.02
CA PRO A 76 -20.25 7.88 -20.43
C PRO A 76 -21.09 7.34 -19.28
N CYS A 77 -21.87 8.21 -18.64
CA CYS A 77 -22.89 7.78 -17.69
C CYS A 77 -24.12 7.28 -18.41
N ASP A 78 -24.43 6.00 -18.23
CA ASP A 78 -25.71 5.44 -18.65
C ASP A 78 -26.78 5.69 -17.58
N MET A 79 -27.64 6.68 -17.81
CA MET A 79 -28.76 7.01 -16.91
C MET A 79 -29.84 5.91 -16.87
N GLN A 80 -29.74 4.86 -17.70
CA GLN A 80 -30.67 3.73 -17.67
C GLN A 80 -30.45 2.82 -16.46
N SER A 81 -29.34 2.98 -15.73
CA SER A 81 -29.00 2.19 -14.54
C SER A 81 -28.98 3.04 -13.26
N PRO A 82 -30.15 3.39 -12.68
CA PRO A 82 -30.25 4.32 -11.54
C PRO A 82 -29.58 3.83 -10.24
N ASN A 83 -29.18 2.56 -10.17
CA ASN A 83 -28.53 1.97 -9.00
C ASN A 83 -26.99 2.00 -9.07
N LEU A 84 -26.39 2.45 -10.17
CA LEU A 84 -24.94 2.58 -10.28
C LEU A 84 -24.48 4.03 -10.01
N PRO A 85 -23.37 4.22 -9.29
CA PRO A 85 -22.74 5.53 -9.20
C PRO A 85 -22.31 5.99 -10.59
N CYS A 86 -22.79 7.17 -10.97
CA CYS A 86 -22.46 7.81 -12.24
C CYS A 86 -21.34 8.84 -12.02
N PHE A 87 -20.21 8.63 -12.69
CA PHE A 87 -19.07 9.55 -12.72
C PHE A 87 -18.94 10.13 -14.12
N HIS A 88 -18.69 11.43 -14.23
CA HIS A 88 -18.58 12.13 -15.51
C HIS A 88 -17.12 12.30 -15.98
N ASN A 89 -16.17 12.17 -15.07
CA ASN A 89 -14.73 12.30 -15.31
C ASN A 89 -13.94 11.56 -14.21
N GLY A 90 -12.63 11.44 -14.38
CA GLY A 90 -11.74 10.81 -13.42
C GLY A 90 -11.54 11.60 -12.13
N ASP A 91 -11.81 12.91 -12.11
CA ASP A 91 -11.71 13.72 -10.89
C ASP A 91 -12.77 13.34 -9.87
N GLU A 92 -14.00 13.06 -10.32
CA GLU A 92 -15.08 12.56 -9.46
C GLU A 92 -14.72 11.20 -8.85
N VAL A 93 -14.00 10.35 -9.59
CA VAL A 93 -13.49 9.07 -9.09
C VAL A 93 -12.42 9.28 -8.02
N LEU A 94 -11.48 10.21 -8.25
CA LEU A 94 -10.43 10.55 -7.28
C LEU A 94 -10.98 11.16 -5.99
N GLN A 95 -12.01 12.01 -6.10
CA GLN A 95 -12.69 12.60 -4.95
C GLN A 95 -13.40 11.55 -4.09
N LEU A 96 -14.01 10.53 -4.72
CA LEU A 96 -14.65 9.45 -3.99
C LEU A 96 -13.66 8.73 -3.06
N VAL A 97 -12.42 8.50 -3.50
CA VAL A 97 -11.39 7.77 -2.72
C VAL A 97 -10.46 8.70 -1.91
N TYR A 98 -10.68 10.02 -1.98
CA TYR A 98 -9.87 11.05 -1.31
C TYR A 98 -8.39 11.00 -1.70
N PHE A 99 -8.11 10.88 -3.01
CA PHE A 99 -6.76 10.93 -3.56
C PHE A 99 -6.52 12.21 -4.37
N ASP A 100 -5.30 12.72 -4.29
CA ASP A 100 -4.92 13.99 -4.91
C ASP A 100 -3.82 13.76 -5.95
N LYS A 101 -4.01 14.27 -7.17
CA LYS A 101 -3.05 14.13 -8.28
C LYS A 101 -1.65 14.62 -7.93
N SER A 102 -1.54 15.63 -7.07
CA SER A 102 -0.27 16.20 -6.63
C SER A 102 0.57 15.23 -5.79
N HIS A 103 -0.04 14.18 -5.24
CA HIS A 103 0.65 13.19 -4.41
C HIS A 103 1.43 12.15 -5.21
N PHE A 104 1.21 12.02 -6.51
CA PHE A 104 1.82 10.96 -7.33
C PHE A 104 3.33 10.83 -7.13
N GLY A 105 4.08 11.94 -7.20
CA GLY A 105 5.53 11.93 -7.01
C GLY A 105 5.95 11.59 -5.58
N ARG A 106 5.21 12.09 -4.58
CA ARG A 106 5.43 11.78 -3.16
C ARG A 106 5.25 10.29 -2.90
N ASP A 107 4.20 9.69 -3.45
CA ASP A 107 3.85 8.31 -3.19
C ASP A 107 4.89 7.34 -3.77
N ILE A 108 5.35 7.59 -5.01
CA ILE A 108 6.48 6.85 -5.59
C ILE A 108 7.74 6.99 -4.71
N GLY A 109 8.04 8.21 -4.26
CA GLY A 109 9.17 8.46 -3.35
C GLY A 109 9.07 7.67 -2.04
N LEU A 110 7.91 7.66 -1.41
CA LEU A 110 7.69 6.94 -0.15
C LEU A 110 7.76 5.41 -0.30
N ILE A 111 7.31 4.85 -1.44
CA ILE A 111 7.51 3.43 -1.73
C ILE A 111 9.00 3.06 -1.81
N VAL A 112 9.82 3.93 -2.43
CA VAL A 112 11.28 3.75 -2.52
C VAL A 112 11.92 3.85 -1.13
N VAL A 113 11.49 4.81 -0.31
CA VAL A 113 11.96 4.95 1.09
C VAL A 113 11.63 3.70 1.89
N ILE A 114 10.39 3.20 1.84
CA ILE A 114 9.98 1.97 2.55
C ILE A 114 10.82 0.78 2.09
N TRP A 115 11.04 0.62 0.78
CA TRP A 115 11.91 -0.44 0.26
C TRP A 115 13.33 -0.35 0.82
N PHE A 116 13.92 0.84 0.82
CA PHE A 116 15.28 1.05 1.32
C PHE A 116 15.39 0.73 2.82
N VAL A 117 14.44 1.23 3.63
CA VAL A 117 14.37 0.96 5.08
C VAL A 117 14.27 -0.54 5.35
N LEU A 118 13.40 -1.26 4.64
CA LEU A 118 13.24 -2.71 4.82
C LEU A 118 14.51 -3.49 4.43
N ARG A 119 15.24 -3.03 3.41
CA ARG A 119 16.52 -3.63 3.01
C ARG A 119 17.60 -3.43 4.06
N VAL A 120 17.73 -2.21 4.59
CA VAL A 120 18.67 -1.91 5.68
C VAL A 120 18.32 -2.72 6.93
N LEU A 121 17.04 -2.81 7.29
CA LEU A 121 16.58 -3.60 8.41
C LEU A 121 16.92 -5.09 8.26
N SER A 122 16.64 -5.68 7.09
CA SER A 122 16.99 -7.08 6.79
C SER A 122 18.50 -7.32 6.92
N TYR A 123 19.32 -6.41 6.39
CA TYR A 123 20.78 -6.49 6.50
C TYR A 123 21.27 -6.43 7.96
N ILE A 124 20.73 -5.51 8.77
CA ILE A 124 21.09 -5.38 10.19
C ILE A 124 20.73 -6.65 10.97
N ILE A 125 19.53 -7.20 10.76
CA ILE A 125 19.08 -8.43 11.43
C ILE A 125 19.98 -9.61 11.02
N LEU A 126 20.31 -9.71 9.74
CA LEU A 126 21.20 -10.74 9.24
C LEU A 126 22.59 -10.65 9.87
N LEU A 127 23.17 -9.45 9.95
CA LEU A 127 24.47 -9.22 10.60
C LEU A 127 24.44 -9.59 12.09
N TYR A 128 23.37 -9.23 12.79
CA TYR A 128 23.18 -9.60 14.19
C TYR A 128 23.13 -11.12 14.35
N LYS A 129 22.30 -11.82 13.57
CA LYS A 129 22.24 -13.29 13.60
C LYS A 129 23.59 -13.92 13.26
N ALA A 130 24.28 -13.47 12.21
CA ALA A 130 25.57 -14.02 11.83
C ALA A 130 26.66 -13.83 12.91
N LYS A 131 26.58 -12.77 13.70
CA LYS A 131 27.54 -12.47 14.76
C LYS A 131 27.26 -13.22 16.06
N PHE A 132 25.99 -13.36 16.45
CA PHE A 132 25.58 -13.89 17.76
C PHE A 132 25.08 -15.35 17.73
N HIS A 133 24.66 -15.87 16.57
CA HIS A 133 24.29 -17.27 16.36
C HIS A 133 25.36 -17.98 15.51
N LYS A 134 26.54 -18.22 16.10
CA LYS A 134 27.46 -19.26 15.62
C LYS A 134 27.01 -20.64 16.09
#